data_AF-Q7V0Q9-F1
#
_entry.id   AF-Q7V0Q9-F1
#
_cell.length_a   1.000
_cell.length_b   1.000
_cell.length_c   1.000
_cell.angle_alpha   90.00
_cell.angle_beta   90.00
_cell.angle_gamma   90.00
#
_symmetry.space_group_name_H-M   'P 1'
#
loop_
_entity.id
_entity.type
_entity.pdbx_description
1 polymer ?
#
loop_
_entity_poly.entity_id
_entity_poly.type
_entity_poly.pdbx_seq_one_letter_code
_entity_poly.pdbx_strand_id
1 'polypeptide(L)'
;MNFNFIPRIEFKELFVKSNKNLNGINYFRIGVFLLPSAFSVSSIFLIIALIINTKSEKINYFKDYFNYPLFLSGILILITAISNYLSNSQIADMRFENRIQFLLDIANWIPFFYVFSSFGNYLSNTKLRKEFSILLISGSLPIFVSGFYQFFLFKFNMPFSLSGPYKLFNGLITWYQYVIQPTGELGVTSIFNNPNYLGCWLLILLPFSMFLSIQKYEKRYQKIFALSFLISIVILIALSKSRAALGLLALSIPATFELNLLITTLFLIFYLSTNLLIIFFANTDYQSSIKQLIPEQIINDFSQSKLLGNPSRELRSDIWSSAINFIKLKPLFGIGAGLFPLVYISRNELTEEVNNWVGHTHNLFLELAFNYGLILASVISFFILFLIIKSFFVIRFNKLKACNSINNFNRAWWAATILLVSSQLVDVQYYDGRISIVFWILLSGLRAIIKEG
;
A
#
# COMPACT_ATOMS: atom_id res chain seq x y z
N MET A 1 -25.54 -17.96 3.39
CA MET A 1 -25.22 -16.95 2.36
C MET A 1 -25.67 -17.48 0.99
N ASN A 2 -26.66 -16.86 0.36
CA ASN A 2 -27.06 -17.21 -1.00
C ASN A 2 -26.04 -16.63 -1.99
N PHE A 3 -25.06 -17.45 -2.38
CA PHE A 3 -24.12 -17.13 -3.46
C PHE A 3 -24.83 -17.33 -4.80
N ASN A 4 -25.29 -16.24 -5.41
CA ASN A 4 -25.74 -16.25 -6.80
C ASN A 4 -24.53 -16.50 -7.73
N PHE A 5 -24.75 -17.23 -8.81
CA PHE A 5 -23.78 -17.39 -9.89
C PHE A 5 -23.31 -16.01 -10.36
N ILE A 6 -22.00 -15.75 -10.28
CA ILE A 6 -21.44 -14.51 -10.83
C ILE A 6 -21.45 -14.65 -12.36
N PRO A 7 -21.95 -13.65 -13.11
CA PRO A 7 -21.82 -13.66 -14.56
C PRO A 7 -20.35 -13.77 -14.94
N ARG A 8 -20.05 -14.74 -15.81
CA ARG A 8 -18.72 -15.02 -16.38
C ARG A 8 -18.10 -13.71 -16.90
N ILE A 9 -17.05 -13.24 -16.24
CA ILE A 9 -16.12 -12.28 -16.86
C ILE A 9 -15.00 -13.15 -17.43
N GLU A 10 -15.08 -13.47 -18.72
CA GLU A 10 -13.94 -14.11 -19.37
C GLU A 10 -12.81 -13.10 -19.51
N PHE A 11 -11.60 -13.48 -19.10
CA PHE A 11 -10.43 -12.60 -19.24
C PHE A 11 -10.23 -12.13 -20.70
N LYS A 12 -10.57 -12.99 -21.68
CA LYS A 12 -10.57 -12.64 -23.12
C LYS A 12 -11.59 -11.55 -23.45
N GLU A 13 -12.76 -11.56 -22.80
CA GLU A 13 -13.80 -10.55 -23.01
C GLU A 13 -13.43 -9.18 -22.43
N LEU A 14 -12.52 -9.11 -21.44
CA LEU A 14 -12.06 -7.84 -20.85
C LEU A 14 -11.45 -6.89 -21.88
N PHE A 15 -10.81 -7.40 -22.94
CA PHE A 15 -10.19 -6.56 -23.97
C PHE A 15 -10.99 -6.53 -25.27
N VAL A 16 -11.76 -7.58 -25.57
CA VAL A 16 -12.54 -7.71 -26.82
C VAL A 16 -13.87 -6.95 -26.76
N LYS A 17 -14.60 -7.01 -25.64
CA LYS A 17 -15.79 -6.19 -25.43
C LYS A 17 -15.36 -4.84 -24.87
N SER A 18 -14.82 -3.97 -25.72
CA SER A 18 -14.62 -2.58 -25.32
C SER A 18 -15.98 -2.05 -24.86
N ASN A 19 -16.09 -1.50 -23.64
CA ASN A 19 -17.28 -0.74 -23.30
C ASN A 19 -17.29 0.45 -24.25
N LYS A 20 -18.12 0.38 -25.31
CA LYS A 20 -18.19 1.41 -26.37
C LYS A 20 -18.45 2.82 -25.82
N ASN A 21 -18.91 2.90 -24.57
CA ASN A 21 -19.27 4.13 -23.88
C ASN A 21 -18.17 4.69 -22.96
N LEU A 22 -17.02 4.02 -22.78
CA LEU A 22 -15.93 4.51 -21.91
C LEU A 22 -14.63 4.65 -22.70
N ASN A 23 -14.37 5.87 -23.17
CA ASN A 23 -13.15 6.19 -23.91
C ASN A 23 -11.92 5.97 -23.04
N GLY A 24 -10.89 5.30 -23.58
CA GLY A 24 -9.63 5.05 -22.89
C GLY A 24 -9.62 3.86 -21.90
N ILE A 25 -10.76 3.17 -21.71
CA ILE A 25 -10.86 2.05 -20.75
C ILE A 25 -9.86 0.93 -21.02
N ASN A 26 -9.55 0.63 -22.29
CA ASN A 26 -8.58 -0.42 -22.62
C ASN A 26 -7.15 -0.03 -22.21
N TYR A 27 -6.77 1.25 -22.34
CA TYR A 27 -5.47 1.73 -21.85
C TYR A 27 -5.41 1.63 -20.31
N PHE A 28 -6.52 1.97 -19.62
CA PHE A 28 -6.61 1.77 -18.18
C PHE A 28 -6.45 0.29 -17.80
N ARG A 29 -7.17 -0.62 -18.48
CA ARG A 29 -7.09 -2.06 -18.23
C ARG A 29 -5.68 -2.63 -18.46
N ILE A 30 -5.01 -2.26 -19.56
CA ILE A 30 -3.62 -2.66 -19.86
C ILE A 30 -2.69 -2.09 -18.79
N GLY A 31 -2.84 -0.82 -18.45
CA GLY A 31 -2.05 -0.15 -17.42
C GLY A 31 -2.15 -0.88 -16.08
N VAL A 32 -3.36 -1.16 -15.60
CA VAL A 32 -3.59 -1.89 -14.34
C VAL A 32 -3.00 -3.29 -14.36
N PHE A 33 -3.14 -4.02 -15.47
CA PHE A 33 -2.56 -5.36 -15.61
C PHE A 33 -1.03 -5.35 -15.57
N LEU A 34 -0.38 -4.37 -16.20
CA LEU A 34 1.08 -4.26 -16.21
C LEU A 34 1.66 -3.61 -14.96
N LEU A 35 0.85 -2.91 -14.16
CA LEU A 35 1.28 -2.13 -13.00
C LEU A 35 2.21 -2.89 -12.04
N PRO A 36 1.93 -4.15 -11.67
CA PRO A 36 2.74 -4.83 -10.66
C PRO A 36 4.15 -5.12 -11.18
N SER A 37 4.24 -5.61 -12.42
CA SER A 37 5.46 -6.22 -12.99
C SER A 37 6.24 -5.33 -13.94
N ALA A 38 5.62 -4.27 -14.48
CA ALA A 38 6.20 -3.37 -15.49
C ALA A 38 5.75 -1.93 -15.25
N PHE A 39 6.08 -1.37 -14.07
CA PHE A 39 5.64 -0.05 -13.61
C PHE A 39 5.78 1.07 -14.65
N SER A 40 6.94 1.19 -15.30
CA SER A 40 7.19 2.26 -16.29
C SER A 40 6.27 2.15 -17.51
N VAL A 41 6.09 0.94 -18.04
CA VAL A 41 5.17 0.68 -19.17
C VAL A 41 3.73 0.95 -18.74
N SER A 42 3.33 0.43 -17.57
CA SER A 42 2.01 0.65 -16.99
C SER A 42 1.69 2.14 -16.86
N SER A 43 2.64 2.93 -16.36
CA SER A 43 2.49 4.37 -16.17
C SER A 43 2.17 5.08 -17.49
N ILE A 44 2.82 4.70 -18.60
CA ILE A 44 2.52 5.25 -19.94
C ILE A 44 1.06 4.97 -20.33
N PHE A 45 0.60 3.72 -20.20
CA PHE A 45 -0.77 3.35 -20.51
C PHE A 45 -1.79 4.07 -19.62
N LEU A 46 -1.51 4.19 -18.33
CA LEU A 46 -2.37 4.91 -17.38
C LEU A 46 -2.43 6.40 -17.69
N ILE A 47 -1.31 7.04 -18.08
CA ILE A 47 -1.29 8.44 -18.52
C ILE A 47 -2.13 8.63 -19.78
N ILE A 48 -2.02 7.73 -20.77
CA ILE A 48 -2.84 7.78 -21.98
C ILE A 48 -4.33 7.67 -21.61
N ALA A 49 -4.68 6.74 -20.72
CA ALA A 49 -6.06 6.60 -20.23
C ALA A 49 -6.56 7.87 -19.54
N LEU A 50 -5.74 8.49 -18.69
CA LEU A 50 -6.06 9.78 -18.05
C LEU A 50 -6.35 10.86 -19.07
N ILE A 51 -5.47 11.05 -20.06
CA ILE A 51 -5.61 12.11 -21.09
C ILE A 51 -6.88 11.90 -21.91
N ILE A 52 -7.14 10.66 -22.36
CA ILE A 52 -8.33 10.34 -23.17
C ILE A 52 -9.60 10.63 -22.37
N ASN A 53 -9.68 10.13 -21.13
CA ASN A 53 -10.86 10.31 -20.28
C ASN A 53 -11.18 11.78 -20.03
N THR A 54 -10.15 12.59 -19.75
CA THR A 54 -10.31 14.02 -19.52
C THR A 54 -10.87 14.74 -20.74
N LYS A 55 -10.37 14.40 -21.94
CA LYS A 55 -10.85 15.00 -23.19
C LYS A 55 -12.28 14.59 -23.51
N SER A 56 -12.63 13.31 -23.31
CA SER A 56 -13.94 12.79 -23.69
C SER A 56 -15.07 13.21 -22.76
N GLU A 57 -14.83 13.18 -21.45
CA GLU A 57 -15.89 13.36 -20.44
C GLU A 57 -16.05 14.81 -19.99
N LYS A 58 -15.25 15.74 -20.56
CA LYS A 58 -15.19 17.16 -20.15
C LYS A 58 -15.21 17.28 -18.62
N ILE A 59 -14.37 16.48 -17.95
CA ILE A 59 -14.42 16.30 -16.48
C ILE A 59 -14.30 17.68 -15.83
N ASN A 60 -15.41 18.18 -15.30
CA ASN A 60 -15.41 19.43 -14.58
C ASN A 60 -14.95 19.15 -13.15
N TYR A 61 -13.65 19.28 -12.93
CA TYR A 61 -12.97 18.97 -11.67
C TYR A 61 -13.67 19.64 -10.46
N PHE A 62 -14.15 20.86 -10.64
CA PHE A 62 -14.78 21.65 -9.58
C PHE A 62 -16.28 21.38 -9.38
N LYS A 63 -16.92 20.57 -10.22
CA LYS A 63 -18.32 20.18 -10.02
C LYS A 63 -18.46 19.12 -8.93
N ASP A 64 -17.41 18.37 -8.65
CA ASP A 64 -17.43 17.29 -7.68
C ASP A 64 -16.80 17.70 -6.35
N TYR A 65 -17.62 17.75 -5.29
CA TYR A 65 -17.19 18.18 -3.96
C TYR A 65 -16.09 17.31 -3.35
N PHE A 66 -15.95 16.05 -3.77
CA PHE A 66 -14.84 15.20 -3.33
C PHE A 66 -13.46 15.71 -3.78
N ASN A 67 -13.41 16.58 -4.79
CA ASN A 67 -12.16 17.13 -5.29
C ASN A 67 -11.73 18.39 -4.52
N TYR A 68 -12.61 19.03 -3.73
CA TYR A 68 -12.28 20.26 -3.01
C TYR A 68 -11.14 20.11 -2.00
N PRO A 69 -11.11 19.05 -1.16
CA PRO A 69 -9.98 18.83 -0.25
C PRO A 69 -8.66 18.60 -1.00
N LEU A 70 -8.70 17.94 -2.16
CA LEU A 70 -7.52 17.69 -2.99
C LEU A 70 -7.03 18.95 -3.70
N PHE A 71 -7.95 19.82 -4.13
CA PHE A 71 -7.61 21.12 -4.68
C PHE A 71 -6.92 22.01 -3.64
N LEU A 72 -7.50 22.10 -2.45
CA LEU A 72 -6.90 22.80 -1.31
C LEU A 72 -5.52 22.23 -0.98
N SER A 73 -5.41 20.90 -0.96
CA SER A 73 -4.13 20.21 -0.74
C SER A 73 -3.10 20.55 -1.81
N GLY A 74 -3.50 20.62 -3.09
CA GLY A 74 -2.63 21.02 -4.19
C GLY A 74 -2.12 22.46 -4.04
N ILE A 75 -2.99 23.40 -3.63
CA ILE A 75 -2.59 24.78 -3.34
C ILE A 75 -1.58 24.82 -2.20
N LEU A 76 -1.86 24.11 -1.10
CA LEU A 76 -0.95 24.06 0.06
C LEU A 76 0.41 23.49 -0.33
N ILE A 77 0.46 22.40 -1.11
CA ILE A 77 1.71 21.82 -1.63
C ILE A 77 2.47 22.82 -2.52
N LEU A 78 1.77 23.57 -3.37
CA LEU A 78 2.42 24.60 -4.20
C LEU A 78 2.98 25.74 -3.34
N ILE A 79 2.26 26.19 -2.32
CA ILE A 79 2.73 27.22 -1.40
C ILE A 79 3.98 26.75 -0.65
N THR A 80 3.99 25.52 -0.13
CA THR A 80 5.14 24.95 0.57
C THR A 80 6.33 24.78 -0.38
N ALA A 81 6.11 24.27 -1.58
CA ALA A 81 7.16 24.08 -2.58
C ALA A 81 7.80 25.42 -2.98
N ILE A 82 6.98 26.45 -3.25
CA ILE A 82 7.46 27.80 -3.57
C ILE A 82 8.19 28.41 -2.37
N SER A 83 7.64 28.29 -1.16
CA SER A 83 8.27 28.79 0.05
C SER A 83 9.64 28.16 0.28
N ASN A 84 9.78 26.85 0.09
CA ASN A 84 11.05 26.14 0.23
C ASN A 84 12.03 26.55 -0.87
N TYR A 85 11.57 26.67 -2.11
CA TYR A 85 12.38 27.13 -3.24
C TYR A 85 12.95 28.55 -3.02
N LEU A 86 12.14 29.46 -2.47
CA LEU A 86 12.53 30.84 -2.18
C LEU A 86 13.36 30.97 -0.89
N SER A 87 13.29 30.00 0.02
CA SER A 87 14.05 30.04 1.25
C SER A 87 15.54 29.85 0.96
N ASN A 88 16.34 30.87 1.29
CA ASN A 88 17.80 30.76 1.28
C ASN A 88 18.22 29.90 2.48
N SER A 89 18.38 28.59 2.27
CA SER A 89 18.99 27.73 3.28
C SER A 89 20.40 28.24 3.59
N GLN A 90 20.68 28.47 4.88
CA GLN A 90 22.00 28.89 5.38
C GLN A 90 23.08 27.80 5.24
N ILE A 91 22.69 26.59 4.81
CA ILE A 91 23.58 25.46 4.57
C ILE A 91 23.81 25.37 3.06
N ALA A 92 25.07 25.52 2.65
CA ALA A 92 25.49 25.58 1.24
C ALA A 92 25.14 24.30 0.46
N ASP A 93 25.17 23.13 1.11
CA ASP A 93 24.83 21.84 0.50
C ASP A 93 23.33 21.67 0.21
N MET A 94 22.46 22.37 0.95
CA MET A 94 21.00 22.32 0.72
C MET A 94 20.56 23.12 -0.53
N ARG A 95 21.40 23.96 -1.13
CA ARG A 95 20.97 24.81 -2.27
C ARG A 95 20.68 24.04 -3.55
N PHE A 96 21.40 22.96 -3.83
CA PHE A 96 21.11 22.08 -4.99
C PHE A 96 19.89 21.19 -4.70
N GLU A 97 19.75 20.75 -3.46
CA GLU A 97 18.61 19.95 -2.99
C GLU A 97 17.28 20.72 -3.08
N ASN A 98 17.27 22.03 -2.80
CA ASN A 98 16.06 22.86 -2.85
C ASN A 98 15.35 22.86 -4.22
N ARG A 99 16.08 22.69 -5.33
CA ARG A 99 15.47 22.65 -6.69
C ARG A 99 14.81 21.31 -6.99
N ILE A 100 15.45 20.21 -6.59
CA ILE A 100 14.91 18.86 -6.76
C ILE A 100 13.72 18.68 -5.81
N GLN A 101 13.81 19.22 -4.61
CA GLN A 101 12.76 19.19 -3.60
C GLN A 101 11.46 19.83 -4.09
N PHE A 102 11.52 21.00 -4.73
CA PHE A 102 10.36 21.63 -5.35
C PHE A 102 9.61 20.68 -6.31
N LEU A 103 10.36 19.92 -7.12
CA LEU A 103 9.78 18.94 -8.04
C LEU A 103 9.23 17.72 -7.30
N LEU A 104 9.92 17.23 -6.26
CA LEU A 104 9.47 16.11 -5.43
C LEU A 104 8.17 16.45 -4.67
N ASP A 105 8.05 17.67 -4.15
CA ASP A 105 6.87 18.18 -3.46
C ASP A 105 5.62 18.03 -4.36
N ILE A 106 5.76 18.39 -5.64
CA ILE A 106 4.68 18.34 -6.63
C ILE A 106 4.44 16.91 -7.14
N ALA A 107 5.51 16.22 -7.55
CA ALA A 107 5.43 14.96 -8.28
C ALA A 107 4.86 13.80 -7.44
N ASN A 108 5.07 13.83 -6.12
CA ASN A 108 4.61 12.77 -5.21
C ASN A 108 3.10 12.81 -4.90
N TRP A 109 2.39 13.89 -5.27
CA TRP A 109 1.00 14.11 -4.83
C TRP A 109 0.06 14.60 -5.92
N ILE A 110 0.38 15.72 -6.58
CA ILE A 110 -0.54 16.38 -7.51
C ILE A 110 -0.96 15.47 -8.68
N PRO A 111 -0.06 14.71 -9.33
CA PRO A 111 -0.46 13.75 -10.36
C PRO A 111 -1.48 12.73 -9.86
N PHE A 112 -1.38 12.32 -8.59
CA PHE A 112 -2.25 11.30 -8.03
C PHE A 112 -3.62 11.83 -7.57
N PHE A 113 -3.72 13.10 -7.18
CA PHE A 113 -5.02 13.77 -6.99
C PHE A 113 -5.83 13.77 -8.29
N TYR A 114 -5.13 13.87 -9.42
CA TYR A 114 -5.74 13.77 -10.74
C TYR A 114 -6.15 12.34 -11.10
N VAL A 115 -5.31 11.34 -10.76
CA VAL A 115 -5.64 9.90 -10.85
C VAL A 115 -6.95 9.61 -10.14
N PHE A 116 -7.11 10.05 -8.88
CA PHE A 116 -8.34 9.88 -8.10
C PHE A 116 -9.58 10.41 -8.82
N SER A 117 -9.47 11.62 -9.38
CA SER A 117 -10.59 12.34 -9.96
C SER A 117 -11.02 11.70 -11.28
N SER A 118 -10.04 11.43 -12.16
CA SER A 118 -10.26 10.94 -13.51
C SER A 118 -10.66 9.45 -13.54
N PHE A 119 -9.94 8.58 -12.84
CA PHE A 119 -10.23 7.13 -12.89
C PHE A 119 -11.56 6.72 -12.25
N GLY A 120 -12.27 7.64 -11.59
CA GLY A 120 -13.62 7.38 -11.08
C GLY A 120 -14.59 6.88 -12.15
N ASN A 121 -14.45 7.34 -13.40
CA ASN A 121 -15.30 6.87 -14.52
C ASN A 121 -15.05 5.39 -14.85
N TYR A 122 -13.80 4.96 -14.81
CA TYR A 122 -13.39 3.57 -15.03
C TYR A 122 -13.69 2.65 -13.84
N LEU A 123 -14.23 3.20 -12.74
CA LEU A 123 -14.59 2.49 -11.52
C LEU A 123 -16.04 2.76 -11.10
N SER A 124 -16.82 3.37 -11.98
CA SER A 124 -18.14 3.97 -11.71
C SER A 124 -19.23 2.98 -11.30
N ASN A 125 -19.02 1.68 -11.55
CA ASN A 125 -19.94 0.63 -11.15
C ASN A 125 -19.20 -0.60 -10.61
N THR A 126 -19.93 -1.45 -9.90
CA THR A 126 -19.40 -2.68 -9.30
C THR A 126 -18.76 -3.62 -10.33
N LYS A 127 -19.28 -3.69 -11.58
CA LYS A 127 -18.71 -4.54 -12.62
C LYS A 127 -17.30 -4.07 -13.00
N LEU A 128 -17.12 -2.78 -13.26
CA LEU A 128 -15.82 -2.20 -13.60
C LEU A 128 -14.79 -2.35 -12.47
N ARG A 129 -15.22 -2.17 -11.21
CA ARG A 129 -14.36 -2.43 -10.05
C ARG A 129 -13.96 -3.90 -9.95
N LYS A 130 -14.86 -4.85 -10.27
CA LYS A 130 -14.52 -6.28 -10.36
C LYS A 130 -13.48 -6.55 -11.44
N GLU A 131 -13.65 -5.98 -12.63
CA GLU A 131 -12.68 -6.08 -13.72
C GLU A 131 -11.30 -5.56 -13.29
N PHE A 132 -11.25 -4.39 -12.64
CA PHE A 132 -10.02 -3.87 -12.04
C PHE A 132 -9.36 -4.89 -11.09
N SER A 133 -10.13 -5.46 -10.15
CA SER A 133 -9.58 -6.42 -9.18
C SER A 133 -9.02 -7.68 -9.85
N ILE A 134 -9.67 -8.18 -10.90
CA ILE A 134 -9.19 -9.33 -11.68
C ILE A 134 -7.89 -8.97 -12.39
N LEU A 135 -7.83 -7.82 -13.05
CA LEU A 135 -6.62 -7.37 -13.76
C LEU A 135 -5.45 -7.16 -12.80
N LEU A 136 -5.68 -6.57 -11.63
CA LEU A 136 -4.64 -6.36 -10.62
C LEU A 136 -4.09 -7.68 -10.07
N ILE A 137 -4.98 -8.65 -9.78
CA ILE A 137 -4.63 -10.01 -9.35
C ILE A 137 -3.84 -10.74 -10.45
N SER A 138 -4.37 -10.76 -11.67
CA SER A 138 -3.72 -11.45 -12.80
C SER A 138 -2.37 -10.82 -13.14
N GLY A 139 -2.29 -9.50 -13.14
CA GLY A 139 -1.06 -8.74 -13.36
C GLY A 139 0.00 -8.98 -12.30
N SER A 140 -0.41 -9.43 -11.11
CA SER A 140 0.48 -9.73 -9.98
C SER A 140 1.09 -11.14 -10.05
N LEU A 141 0.73 -11.98 -11.02
CA LEU A 141 1.30 -13.33 -11.19
C LEU A 141 2.85 -13.34 -11.18
N PRO A 142 3.56 -12.40 -11.83
CA PRO A 142 5.02 -12.31 -11.75
C PRO A 142 5.58 -12.10 -10.34
N ILE A 143 4.84 -11.44 -9.45
CA ILE A 143 5.24 -11.27 -8.03
C ILE A 143 5.34 -12.63 -7.34
N PHE A 144 4.40 -13.53 -7.61
CA PHE A 144 4.40 -14.86 -7.00
C PHE A 144 5.54 -15.71 -7.56
N VAL A 145 5.70 -15.72 -8.87
CA VAL A 145 6.78 -16.46 -9.54
C VAL A 145 8.13 -15.99 -9.02
N SER A 146 8.40 -14.68 -9.04
CA SER A 146 9.67 -14.13 -8.54
C SER A 146 9.85 -14.32 -7.04
N GLY A 147 8.80 -14.19 -6.23
CA GLY A 147 8.87 -14.36 -4.77
C GLY A 147 9.20 -15.79 -4.36
N PHE A 148 8.52 -16.79 -4.94
CA PHE A 148 8.84 -18.20 -4.69
C PHE A 148 10.19 -18.60 -5.27
N TYR A 149 10.56 -18.06 -6.44
CA TYR A 149 11.88 -18.28 -7.00
C TYR A 149 12.98 -17.73 -6.11
N GLN A 150 12.85 -16.50 -5.60
CA GLN A 150 13.78 -15.90 -4.63
C GLN A 150 13.90 -16.75 -3.36
N PHE A 151 12.78 -17.23 -2.81
CA PHE A 151 12.79 -18.13 -1.65
C PHE A 151 13.47 -19.47 -1.95
N PHE A 152 13.23 -20.05 -3.13
CA PHE A 152 13.85 -21.30 -3.57
C PHE A 152 15.37 -21.16 -3.68
N LEU A 153 15.86 -20.09 -4.32
CA LEU A 153 17.30 -19.80 -4.42
C LEU A 153 17.95 -19.75 -3.04
N PHE A 154 17.33 -19.03 -2.10
CA PHE A 154 17.80 -18.95 -0.73
C PHE A 154 17.78 -20.31 -0.01
N LYS A 155 16.64 -21.02 -0.05
CA LYS A 155 16.46 -22.27 0.69
C LYS A 155 17.44 -23.37 0.27
N PHE A 156 17.85 -23.38 -0.99
CA PHE A 156 18.78 -24.37 -1.55
C PHE A 156 20.21 -23.85 -1.72
N ASN A 157 20.55 -22.69 -1.12
CA ASN A 157 21.89 -22.09 -1.19
C ASN A 157 22.43 -21.97 -2.64
N MET A 158 21.55 -21.58 -3.56
CA MET A 158 21.92 -21.41 -4.96
C MET A 158 22.88 -20.22 -5.16
N PRO A 159 23.70 -20.21 -6.23
CA PRO A 159 24.65 -19.14 -6.49
C PRO A 159 23.98 -17.76 -6.56
N PHE A 160 24.61 -16.74 -5.95
CA PHE A 160 24.10 -15.36 -5.95
C PHE A 160 24.01 -14.74 -7.35
N SER A 161 24.74 -15.26 -8.35
CA SER A 161 24.63 -14.85 -9.75
C SER A 161 23.24 -15.11 -10.37
N LEU A 162 22.43 -15.98 -9.74
CA LEU A 162 21.05 -16.22 -10.11
C LEU A 162 20.06 -15.26 -9.42
N SER A 163 20.53 -14.29 -8.65
CA SER A 163 19.67 -13.25 -8.05
C SER A 163 19.64 -11.99 -8.91
N GLY A 164 18.64 -11.14 -8.68
CA GLY A 164 18.49 -9.87 -9.39
C GLY A 164 19.50 -8.80 -8.92
N PRO A 165 19.41 -7.57 -9.48
CA PRO A 165 18.28 -7.07 -10.26
C PRO A 165 18.28 -7.52 -11.73
N TYR A 166 17.15 -8.05 -12.19
CA TYR A 166 16.91 -8.28 -13.62
C TYR A 166 16.39 -7.02 -14.28
N LYS A 167 17.07 -6.56 -15.32
CA LYS A 167 16.72 -5.35 -16.08
C LYS A 167 16.36 -5.71 -17.52
N LEU A 168 15.21 -5.27 -17.99
CA LEU A 168 14.78 -5.36 -19.39
C LEU A 168 14.69 -3.95 -20.00
N PHE A 169 14.95 -3.84 -21.31
CA PHE A 169 14.93 -2.57 -22.06
C PHE A 169 15.69 -1.43 -21.37
N ASN A 170 16.96 -1.68 -21.05
CA ASN A 170 17.85 -0.71 -20.40
C ASN A 170 17.33 -0.21 -19.03
N GLY A 171 16.63 -1.07 -18.27
CA GLY A 171 16.12 -0.75 -16.93
C GLY A 171 14.69 -0.24 -16.89
N LEU A 172 14.02 -0.11 -18.04
CA LEU A 172 12.61 0.31 -18.11
C LEU A 172 11.70 -0.63 -17.32
N ILE A 173 12.02 -1.93 -17.30
CA ILE A 173 11.44 -2.90 -16.36
C ILE A 173 12.58 -3.44 -15.51
N THR A 174 12.48 -3.27 -14.19
CA THR A 174 13.46 -3.77 -13.22
C THR A 174 12.76 -4.65 -12.19
N TRP A 175 13.21 -5.90 -12.06
CA TRP A 175 12.81 -6.79 -10.97
C TRP A 175 14.00 -6.94 -10.04
N TYR A 176 13.89 -6.36 -8.84
CA TYR A 176 15.04 -6.22 -7.94
C TYR A 176 15.56 -7.56 -7.43
N GLN A 177 14.67 -8.45 -6.97
CA GLN A 177 14.95 -9.82 -6.58
C GLN A 177 16.29 -10.01 -5.86
N TYR A 178 16.52 -9.18 -4.83
CA TYR A 178 17.79 -9.15 -4.11
C TYR A 178 18.08 -10.47 -3.40
N VAL A 179 19.35 -10.72 -3.14
CA VAL A 179 19.78 -11.88 -2.34
C VAL A 179 19.17 -11.78 -0.94
N ILE A 180 18.57 -12.87 -0.46
CA ILE A 180 18.16 -13.00 0.95
C ILE A 180 19.44 -13.28 1.75
N GLN A 181 19.79 -12.38 2.67
CA GLN A 181 21.01 -12.52 3.46
C GLN A 181 20.95 -13.78 4.35
N PRO A 182 22.09 -14.48 4.59
CA PRO A 182 22.13 -15.70 5.40
C PRO A 182 21.65 -15.50 6.84
N THR A 183 21.80 -14.28 7.38
CA THR A 183 21.27 -13.88 8.70
C THR A 183 19.74 -13.96 8.76
N GLY A 184 19.07 -14.00 7.60
CA GLY A 184 17.62 -14.11 7.47
C GLY A 184 16.86 -12.88 7.96
N GLU A 185 17.53 -11.77 8.26
CA GLU A 185 16.88 -10.58 8.83
C GLU A 185 16.00 -9.84 7.79
N LEU A 186 16.37 -9.92 6.52
CA LEU A 186 15.59 -9.39 5.40
C LEU A 186 14.75 -10.52 4.79
N GLY A 187 13.44 -10.31 4.66
CA GLY A 187 12.53 -11.26 4.02
C GLY A 187 12.52 -11.18 2.49
N VAL A 188 11.70 -12.01 1.87
CA VAL A 188 11.46 -12.02 0.41
C VAL A 188 10.97 -10.64 -0.04
N THR A 189 11.55 -10.13 -1.13
CA THR A 189 11.17 -8.84 -1.75
C THR A 189 10.48 -9.03 -3.08
N SER A 190 10.61 -10.21 -3.69
CA SER A 190 10.15 -10.52 -5.05
C SER A 190 10.69 -9.46 -6.04
N ILE A 191 9.83 -8.90 -6.88
CA ILE A 191 10.15 -7.83 -7.83
C ILE A 191 10.31 -6.46 -7.17
N PHE A 192 9.99 -6.30 -5.88
CA PHE A 192 10.14 -5.05 -5.15
C PHE A 192 11.56 -4.90 -4.60
N ASN A 193 11.99 -3.67 -4.35
CA ASN A 193 13.26 -3.36 -3.71
C ASN A 193 13.23 -3.53 -2.18
N ASN A 194 12.04 -3.66 -1.58
CA ASN A 194 11.86 -3.74 -0.13
C ASN A 194 10.78 -4.79 0.23
N PRO A 195 11.00 -5.63 1.26
CA PRO A 195 10.01 -6.61 1.71
C PRO A 195 8.70 -5.99 2.20
N ASN A 196 8.73 -4.77 2.76
CA ASN A 196 7.52 -4.06 3.18
C ASN A 196 6.65 -3.65 1.99
N TYR A 197 7.25 -3.35 0.83
CA TYR A 197 6.49 -3.05 -0.38
C TYR A 197 5.79 -4.30 -0.90
N LEU A 198 6.48 -5.46 -0.88
CA LEU A 198 5.84 -6.75 -1.17
C LEU A 198 4.68 -7.02 -0.21
N GLY A 199 4.91 -6.90 1.10
CA GLY A 199 3.89 -7.13 2.12
C GLY A 199 2.67 -6.22 1.93
N CYS A 200 2.90 -4.93 1.68
CA CYS A 200 1.85 -3.95 1.38
C CYS A 200 1.07 -4.30 0.10
N TRP A 201 1.77 -4.69 -0.97
CA TRP A 201 1.12 -5.09 -2.22
C TRP A 201 0.23 -6.33 -2.03
N LEU A 202 0.71 -7.31 -1.28
CA LEU A 202 -0.05 -8.53 -0.97
C LEU A 202 -1.28 -8.26 -0.10
N LEU A 203 -1.19 -7.33 0.86
CA LEU A 203 -2.35 -6.86 1.64
C LEU A 203 -3.45 -6.23 0.76
N ILE A 204 -3.07 -5.49 -0.30
CA ILE A 204 -4.02 -4.94 -1.26
C ILE A 204 -4.77 -6.07 -1.98
N LEU A 205 -4.06 -7.11 -2.43
CA LEU A 205 -4.65 -8.22 -3.17
C LEU A 205 -5.52 -9.13 -2.29
N LEU A 206 -5.16 -9.24 -1.00
CA LEU A 206 -5.72 -10.24 -0.09
C LEU A 206 -7.25 -10.21 -0.02
N PRO A 207 -7.95 -9.08 0.21
CA PRO A 207 -9.42 -9.04 0.23
C PRO A 207 -10.07 -9.42 -1.09
N PHE A 208 -9.49 -9.02 -2.23
CA PHE A 208 -10.00 -9.40 -3.55
C PHE A 208 -9.85 -10.90 -3.78
N SER A 209 -8.71 -11.49 -3.42
CA SER A 209 -8.48 -12.94 -3.52
C SER A 209 -9.35 -13.74 -2.55
N MET A 210 -9.58 -13.23 -1.33
CA MET A 210 -10.54 -13.80 -0.38
C MET A 210 -11.97 -13.78 -0.94
N PHE A 211 -12.40 -12.68 -1.53
CA PHE A 211 -13.72 -12.59 -2.16
C PHE A 211 -13.87 -13.57 -3.33
N LEU A 212 -12.85 -13.71 -4.18
CA LEU A 212 -12.87 -14.62 -5.32
C LEU A 212 -12.90 -16.08 -4.86
N SER A 213 -12.08 -16.47 -3.87
CA SER A 213 -11.98 -17.87 -3.43
C SER A 213 -13.28 -18.46 -2.86
N ILE A 214 -14.16 -17.61 -2.31
CA ILE A 214 -15.48 -18.01 -1.80
C ILE A 214 -16.58 -18.05 -2.87
N GLN A 215 -16.29 -17.64 -4.10
CA GLN A 215 -17.28 -17.66 -5.18
C GLN A 215 -17.60 -19.08 -5.64
N LYS A 216 -18.78 -19.21 -6.24
CA LYS A 216 -19.14 -20.41 -7.00
C LYS A 216 -18.42 -20.38 -8.35
N TYR A 217 -17.83 -21.51 -8.70
CA TYR A 217 -17.15 -21.74 -9.97
C TYR A 217 -17.78 -22.92 -10.69
N GLU A 218 -17.87 -22.84 -12.02
CA GLU A 218 -18.37 -23.95 -12.86
C GLU A 218 -17.42 -25.14 -12.81
N LYS A 219 -16.11 -24.87 -12.89
CA LYS A 219 -15.09 -25.91 -13.02
C LYS A 219 -14.20 -25.95 -11.78
N ARG A 220 -13.96 -27.15 -11.26
CA ARG A 220 -13.18 -27.37 -10.03
C ARG A 220 -11.79 -26.72 -10.08
N TYR A 221 -11.11 -26.75 -11.23
CA TYR A 221 -9.77 -26.16 -11.37
C TYR A 221 -9.76 -24.64 -11.16
N GLN A 222 -10.85 -23.93 -11.49
CA GLN A 222 -10.94 -22.49 -11.27
C GLN A 222 -10.97 -22.17 -9.77
N LYS A 223 -11.73 -22.96 -9.00
CA LYS A 223 -11.75 -22.86 -7.53
C LYS A 223 -10.40 -23.20 -6.92
N ILE A 224 -9.75 -24.26 -7.41
CA ILE A 224 -8.40 -24.64 -6.97
C ILE A 224 -7.41 -23.50 -7.24
N PHE A 225 -7.45 -22.89 -8.43
CA PHE A 225 -6.58 -21.76 -8.77
C PHE A 225 -6.82 -20.54 -7.88
N ALA A 226 -8.08 -20.20 -7.58
CA ALA A 226 -8.39 -19.10 -6.68
C ALA A 226 -7.89 -19.36 -5.25
N LEU A 227 -8.03 -20.59 -4.75
CA LEU A 227 -7.52 -20.99 -3.44
C LEU A 227 -5.99 -21.04 -3.40
N SER A 228 -5.34 -21.58 -4.44
CA SER A 228 -3.88 -21.62 -4.51
C SER A 228 -3.29 -20.21 -4.51
N PHE A 229 -3.91 -19.28 -5.25
CA PHE A 229 -3.49 -17.89 -5.25
C PHE A 229 -3.64 -17.23 -3.87
N LEU A 230 -4.76 -17.45 -3.19
CA LEU A 230 -4.96 -16.95 -1.81
C LEU A 230 -3.91 -17.51 -0.85
N ILE A 231 -3.64 -18.81 -0.91
CA ILE A 231 -2.61 -19.47 -0.09
C ILE A 231 -1.23 -18.89 -0.40
N SER A 232 -0.92 -18.67 -1.68
CA SER A 232 0.33 -18.05 -2.11
C SER A 232 0.51 -16.64 -1.56
N ILE A 233 -0.56 -15.84 -1.48
CA ILE A 233 -0.53 -14.50 -0.84
C ILE A 233 -0.13 -14.64 0.63
N VAL A 234 -0.81 -15.52 1.38
CA VAL A 234 -0.55 -15.70 2.81
C VAL A 234 0.89 -16.16 3.06
N ILE A 235 1.38 -17.11 2.26
CA ILE A 235 2.76 -17.59 2.36
C ILE A 235 3.75 -16.47 2.06
N LEU A 236 3.56 -15.69 1.00
CA LEU A 236 4.49 -14.60 0.67
C LEU A 236 4.43 -13.43 1.65
N ILE A 237 3.29 -13.14 2.28
CA ILE A 237 3.24 -12.19 3.40
C ILE A 237 4.14 -12.71 4.53
N ALA A 238 4.04 -13.98 4.90
CA ALA A 238 4.90 -14.57 5.92
C ALA A 238 6.38 -14.53 5.54
N LEU A 239 6.71 -14.90 4.30
CA LEU A 239 8.08 -14.90 3.79
C LEU A 239 8.67 -13.49 3.62
N SER A 240 7.83 -12.47 3.44
CA SER A 240 8.30 -11.07 3.40
C SER A 240 8.88 -10.60 4.73
N LYS A 241 8.52 -11.26 5.84
CA LYS A 241 8.89 -10.83 7.21
C LYS A 241 8.47 -9.39 7.54
N SER A 242 7.58 -8.79 6.75
CA SER A 242 7.05 -7.45 7.02
C SER A 242 6.11 -7.50 8.23
N ARG A 243 6.57 -6.94 9.36
CA ARG A 243 5.79 -6.90 10.62
C ARG A 243 4.42 -6.22 10.44
N ALA A 244 4.38 -5.15 9.63
CA ALA A 244 3.14 -4.45 9.30
C ALA A 244 2.17 -5.36 8.53
N ALA A 245 2.66 -6.07 7.51
CA ALA A 245 1.83 -6.95 6.71
C ALA A 245 1.32 -8.17 7.50
N LEU A 246 2.19 -8.77 8.31
CA LEU A 246 1.83 -9.85 9.23
C LEU A 246 0.77 -9.42 10.24
N GLY A 247 0.92 -8.23 10.83
CA GLY A 247 -0.03 -7.70 11.80
C GLY A 247 -1.41 -7.44 11.19
N LEU A 248 -1.45 -6.86 10.00
CA LEU A 248 -2.68 -6.52 9.29
C LEU A 248 -3.37 -7.74 8.65
N LEU A 249 -2.67 -8.87 8.48
CA LEU A 249 -3.29 -10.13 8.02
C LEU A 249 -4.42 -10.58 8.96
N ALA A 250 -4.28 -10.37 10.27
CA ALA A 250 -5.34 -10.70 11.22
C ALA A 250 -6.61 -9.86 11.03
N LEU A 251 -6.46 -8.61 10.54
CA LEU A 251 -7.57 -7.70 10.29
C LEU A 251 -8.27 -7.95 8.95
N SER A 252 -7.65 -8.70 8.03
CA SER A 252 -8.17 -8.82 6.67
C SER A 252 -9.49 -9.61 6.61
N ILE A 253 -9.64 -10.65 7.43
CA ILE A 253 -10.84 -11.49 7.50
C ILE A 253 -12.06 -10.68 7.99
N PRO A 254 -12.03 -10.02 9.18
CA PRO A 254 -13.17 -9.24 9.66
C PRO A 254 -13.45 -8.00 8.79
N ALA A 255 -12.43 -7.43 8.12
CA ALA A 255 -12.65 -6.32 7.20
C ALA A 255 -13.37 -6.77 5.91
N THR A 256 -13.04 -7.96 5.39
CA THR A 256 -13.57 -8.45 4.11
C THR A 256 -14.96 -9.07 4.26
N PHE A 257 -15.19 -9.82 5.33
CA PHE A 257 -16.41 -10.58 5.53
C PHE A 257 -17.32 -9.97 6.59
N GLU A 258 -18.63 -10.19 6.40
CA GLU A 258 -19.63 -9.81 7.39
C GLU A 258 -19.58 -10.79 8.57
N LEU A 259 -18.66 -10.54 9.48
CA LEU A 259 -18.61 -11.23 10.77
C LEU A 259 -19.51 -10.50 11.77
N ASN A 260 -20.17 -11.26 12.65
CA ASN A 260 -20.86 -10.66 13.78
C ASN A 260 -19.85 -9.94 14.68
N LEU A 261 -20.28 -8.86 15.34
CA LEU A 261 -19.42 -8.03 16.18
C LEU A 261 -18.61 -8.85 17.19
N LEU A 262 -19.24 -9.85 17.81
CA LEU A 262 -18.59 -10.78 18.74
C LEU A 262 -17.37 -11.47 18.10
N ILE A 263 -17.51 -11.98 16.88
CA ILE A 263 -16.42 -12.70 16.19
C ILE A 263 -15.29 -11.72 15.85
N THR A 264 -15.61 -10.53 15.36
CA THR A 264 -14.61 -9.48 15.09
C THR A 264 -13.85 -9.08 16.36
N THR A 265 -14.56 -8.87 17.47
CA THR A 265 -13.96 -8.54 18.76
C THR A 265 -13.08 -9.67 19.27
N LEU A 266 -13.51 -10.93 19.15
CA LEU A 266 -12.69 -12.10 19.52
C LEU A 266 -11.42 -12.21 18.67
N PHE A 267 -11.49 -11.95 17.36
CA PHE A 267 -10.31 -11.90 16.49
C PHE A 267 -9.33 -10.80 16.91
N LEU A 268 -9.83 -9.60 17.24
CA LEU A 268 -9.01 -8.49 17.71
C LEU A 268 -8.35 -8.81 19.07
N ILE A 269 -9.12 -9.37 20.01
CA ILE A 269 -8.59 -9.79 21.31
C ILE A 269 -7.52 -10.87 21.13
N PHE A 270 -7.76 -11.88 20.29
CA PHE A 270 -6.78 -12.93 19.98
C PHE A 270 -5.50 -12.36 19.36
N TYR A 271 -5.64 -11.41 18.43
CA TYR A 271 -4.49 -10.76 17.82
C TYR A 271 -3.68 -9.94 18.84
N LEU A 272 -4.35 -9.14 19.67
CA LEU A 272 -3.67 -8.34 20.70
C LEU A 272 -3.02 -9.24 21.77
N SER A 273 -3.72 -10.28 22.23
CA SER A 273 -3.21 -11.19 23.25
C SER A 273 -2.02 -12.00 22.76
N THR A 274 -2.01 -12.46 21.50
CA THR A 274 -0.86 -13.18 20.93
C THR A 274 0.38 -12.29 20.84
N ASN A 275 0.26 -11.03 20.42
CA ASN A 275 1.38 -10.09 20.42
C ASN A 275 1.91 -9.79 21.83
N LEU A 276 1.00 -9.56 22.80
CA LEU A 276 1.38 -9.33 24.20
C LEU A 276 2.06 -10.56 24.82
N LEU A 277 1.58 -11.76 24.53
CA LEU A 277 2.19 -13.01 25.00
C LEU A 277 3.58 -13.20 24.39
N ILE A 278 3.77 -12.94 23.10
CA ILE A 278 5.10 -13.02 22.46
C ILE A 278 6.08 -12.05 23.13
N ILE A 279 5.66 -10.80 23.37
CA ILE A 279 6.49 -9.80 24.08
C ILE A 279 6.81 -10.27 25.50
N PHE A 280 5.82 -10.76 26.24
CA PHE A 280 6.02 -11.25 27.60
C PHE A 280 7.03 -12.41 27.62
N PHE A 281 6.82 -13.45 26.83
CA PHE A 281 7.71 -14.62 26.81
C PHE A 281 9.11 -14.30 26.27
N ALA A 282 9.24 -13.37 25.32
CA ALA A 282 10.54 -12.97 24.80
C ALA A 282 11.42 -12.25 25.84
N ASN A 283 10.81 -11.65 26.88
CA ASN A 283 11.49 -10.81 27.87
C ASN A 283 11.57 -11.42 29.28
N THR A 284 10.96 -12.58 29.49
CA THR A 284 11.08 -13.31 30.75
C THR A 284 12.22 -14.33 30.69
N ASP A 285 13.03 -14.46 31.74
CA ASP A 285 14.07 -15.51 31.86
C ASP A 285 13.52 -16.93 32.08
N TYR A 286 12.20 -17.08 32.21
CA TYR A 286 11.55 -18.36 32.41
C TYR A 286 11.84 -19.34 31.25
N GLN A 287 12.42 -20.50 31.59
CA GLN A 287 12.46 -21.71 30.76
C GLN A 287 11.05 -22.33 30.68
N SER A 288 10.12 -21.65 30.04
CA SER A 288 8.81 -22.25 29.79
C SER A 288 8.91 -23.20 28.60
N SER A 289 8.30 -24.39 28.70
CA SER A 289 8.02 -25.26 27.56
C SER A 289 7.27 -24.53 26.43
N ILE A 290 6.67 -23.36 26.74
CA ILE A 290 6.03 -22.45 25.81
C ILE A 290 7.04 -21.73 24.90
N LYS A 291 8.25 -21.37 25.39
CA LYS A 291 9.31 -20.84 24.52
C LYS A 291 9.72 -21.83 23.43
N GLN A 292 9.66 -23.13 23.69
CA GLN A 292 9.94 -24.15 22.67
C GLN A 292 8.87 -24.22 21.56
N LEU A 293 7.65 -23.75 21.83
CA LEU A 293 6.57 -23.68 20.85
C LEU A 293 6.67 -22.45 19.95
N ILE A 294 7.37 -21.40 20.40
CA ILE A 294 7.58 -20.17 19.64
C ILE A 294 8.92 -20.29 18.90
N PRO A 295 8.96 -20.15 17.57
CA PRO A 295 10.22 -20.18 16.82
C PRO A 295 11.24 -19.21 17.42
N GLU A 296 12.48 -19.68 17.64
CA GLU A 296 13.55 -18.87 18.24
C GLU A 296 13.78 -17.54 17.52
N GLN A 297 13.59 -17.49 16.20
CA GLN A 297 13.66 -16.25 15.44
C GLN A 297 12.61 -15.21 15.89
N ILE A 298 11.39 -15.64 16.24
CA ILE A 298 10.34 -14.76 16.75
C ILE A 298 10.71 -14.30 18.15
N ILE A 299 11.15 -15.21 19.04
CA ILE A 299 11.60 -14.85 20.40
C ILE A 299 12.74 -13.81 20.34
N ASN A 300 13.76 -14.07 19.52
CA ASN A 300 14.91 -13.18 19.36
C ASN A 300 14.52 -11.83 18.76
N ASP A 301 13.49 -11.76 17.92
CA ASP A 301 13.03 -10.50 17.33
C ASP A 301 12.26 -9.59 18.29
N PHE A 302 11.77 -10.15 19.41
CA PHE A 302 11.04 -9.45 20.46
C PHE A 302 11.78 -9.41 21.81
N SER A 303 12.99 -9.97 21.89
CA SER A 303 13.79 -10.00 23.12
C SER A 303 14.39 -8.63 23.44
N GLN A 304 14.45 -8.32 24.74
CA GLN A 304 14.96 -7.06 25.25
C GLN A 304 16.43 -6.86 24.89
N SER A 305 17.21 -7.95 24.81
CA SER A 305 18.61 -7.93 24.38
C SER A 305 18.79 -7.51 22.91
N LYS A 306 17.86 -7.85 22.00
CA LYS A 306 17.91 -7.41 20.59
C LYS A 306 17.23 -6.04 20.40
N LEU A 307 16.29 -5.67 21.28
CA LEU A 307 15.64 -4.35 21.30
C LEU A 307 16.55 -3.25 21.89
N LEU A 308 17.40 -3.58 22.88
CA LEU A 308 18.32 -2.64 23.54
C LEU A 308 19.78 -2.80 23.08
N GLY A 309 20.20 -4.00 22.70
CA GLY A 309 21.61 -4.34 22.40
C GLY A 309 22.00 -4.27 20.93
N ASN A 310 21.10 -3.82 20.05
CA ASN A 310 21.41 -3.62 18.64
C ASN A 310 21.43 -2.10 18.35
N PRO A 311 22.59 -1.41 18.50
CA PRO A 311 22.70 0.03 18.24
C PRO A 311 22.34 0.41 16.78
N SER A 312 22.18 -0.58 15.90
CA SER A 312 21.73 -0.47 14.52
C SER A 312 20.19 -0.50 14.31
N ARG A 313 19.38 -0.75 15.34
CA ARG A 313 17.91 -0.75 15.23
C ARG A 313 17.31 0.43 15.98
N GLU A 314 17.02 1.51 15.26
CA GLU A 314 16.19 2.58 15.80
C GLU A 314 14.73 2.13 15.91
N LEU A 315 14.12 2.39 17.06
CA LEU A 315 12.71 2.08 17.29
C LEU A 315 11.84 3.10 16.55
N ARG A 316 10.71 2.65 15.99
CA ARG A 316 9.75 3.57 15.35
C ARG A 316 9.27 4.67 16.30
N SER A 317 9.20 4.40 17.61
CA SER A 317 8.88 5.40 18.63
C SER A 317 9.85 6.57 18.61
N ASP A 318 11.13 6.31 18.41
CA ASP A 318 12.20 7.31 18.45
C ASP A 318 12.14 8.15 17.18
N ILE A 319 11.97 7.48 16.04
CA ILE A 319 11.75 8.12 14.74
C ILE A 319 10.51 9.04 14.79
N TRP A 320 9.41 8.59 15.39
CA TRP A 320 8.19 9.38 15.55
C TRP A 320 8.39 10.56 16.50
N SER A 321 9.10 10.37 17.60
CA SER A 321 9.44 11.44 18.55
C SER A 321 10.25 12.54 17.86
N SER A 322 11.28 12.16 17.11
CA SER A 322 12.10 13.08 16.31
C SER A 322 11.26 13.79 15.24
N ALA A 323 10.41 13.07 14.52
CA ALA A 323 9.51 13.66 13.54
C ALA A 323 8.58 14.71 14.18
N ILE A 324 7.98 14.40 15.33
CA ILE A 324 7.13 15.35 16.08
C ILE A 324 7.94 16.59 16.51
N ASN A 325 9.18 16.41 16.98
CA ASN A 325 10.04 17.53 17.36
C ASN A 325 10.41 18.40 16.16
N PHE A 326 10.61 17.82 14.98
CA PHE A 326 10.84 18.57 13.76
C PHE A 326 9.59 19.33 13.29
N ILE A 327 8.42 18.69 13.35
CA ILE A 327 7.12 19.31 13.00
C ILE A 327 6.87 20.55 13.88
N LYS A 328 7.22 20.51 15.17
CA LYS A 328 7.09 21.67 16.08
C LYS A 328 7.87 22.91 15.62
N LEU A 329 8.94 22.75 14.84
CA LEU A 329 9.75 23.88 14.33
C LEU A 329 9.02 24.63 13.22
N LYS A 330 8.30 23.92 12.35
CA LYS A 330 7.54 24.50 11.23
C LYS A 330 6.17 23.82 11.11
N PRO A 331 5.25 24.05 12.07
CA PRO A 331 4.01 23.27 12.19
C PRO A 331 3.00 23.52 11.07
N LEU A 332 3.00 24.71 10.46
CA LEU A 332 1.99 25.09 9.47
C LEU A 332 2.31 24.58 8.07
N PHE A 333 3.56 24.74 7.63
CA PHE A 333 4.00 24.52 6.23
C PHE A 333 5.10 23.46 6.08
N GLY A 334 5.52 22.82 7.18
CA GLY A 334 6.52 21.77 7.16
C GLY A 334 7.93 22.27 6.85
N ILE A 335 8.85 21.32 6.77
CA ILE A 335 10.27 21.52 6.48
C ILE A 335 10.57 21.28 4.99
N GLY A 336 9.84 20.36 4.35
CA GLY A 336 9.90 20.09 2.91
C GLY A 336 10.14 18.62 2.55
N ALA A 337 9.65 18.18 1.38
CA ALA A 337 9.76 16.78 0.96
C ALA A 337 11.20 16.30 0.79
N GLY A 338 11.46 15.05 1.20
CA GLY A 338 12.75 14.38 1.00
C GLY A 338 13.87 14.81 1.95
N LEU A 339 13.63 15.79 2.84
CA LEU A 339 14.64 16.27 3.80
C LEU A 339 14.66 15.48 5.11
N PHE A 340 13.69 14.59 5.35
CA PHE A 340 13.63 13.86 6.61
C PHE A 340 14.93 13.12 6.93
N PRO A 341 15.54 12.34 6.01
CA PRO A 341 16.79 11.62 6.30
C PRO A 341 17.94 12.57 6.68
N LEU A 342 18.04 13.70 5.98
CA LEU A 342 19.11 14.68 6.17
C LEU A 342 18.98 15.38 7.53
N VAL A 343 17.77 15.86 7.85
CA VAL A 343 17.49 16.52 9.13
C VAL A 343 17.67 15.54 10.28
N TYR A 344 17.22 14.30 10.11
CA TYR A 344 17.33 13.25 11.11
C TYR A 344 18.79 12.92 11.44
N ILE A 345 19.64 12.70 10.43
CA ILE A 345 21.08 12.44 10.63
C ILE A 345 21.77 13.65 11.28
N SER A 346 21.50 14.86 10.80
CA SER A 346 22.17 16.08 11.28
C SER A 346 21.89 16.41 12.75
N ARG A 347 20.73 16.02 13.29
CA ARG A 347 20.29 16.39 14.64
C ARG A 347 20.47 15.31 15.69
N ASN A 348 20.61 14.05 15.29
CA ASN A 348 20.77 12.94 16.23
C ASN A 348 22.23 12.67 16.59
N GLU A 349 23.19 13.47 16.12
CA GLU A 349 24.63 13.29 16.37
C GLU A 349 25.06 11.82 16.22
N LEU A 350 24.56 11.13 15.20
CA LEU A 350 24.98 9.75 14.96
C LEU A 350 26.47 9.80 14.65
N THR A 351 27.27 9.31 15.60
CA THR A 351 28.70 9.06 15.41
C THR A 351 28.86 8.16 14.18
N GLU A 352 29.96 8.33 13.43
CA GLU A 352 30.25 7.60 12.17
C GLU A 352 30.11 6.07 12.27
N GLU A 353 30.02 5.52 13.49
CA GLU A 353 29.80 4.10 13.80
C GLU A 353 28.32 3.64 13.68
N VAL A 354 27.32 4.54 13.71
CA VAL A 354 25.89 4.20 13.61
C VAL A 354 25.32 4.59 12.25
N ASN A 355 25.67 3.80 11.22
CA ASN A 355 25.19 3.95 9.84
C ASN A 355 23.72 3.50 9.63
N ASN A 356 22.77 4.02 10.40
CA ASN A 356 21.35 3.73 10.17
C ASN A 356 20.69 4.84 9.35
N TRP A 357 20.68 4.68 8.03
CA TRP A 357 19.91 5.58 7.17
C TRP A 357 18.41 5.37 7.38
N VAL A 358 17.73 6.39 7.93
CA VAL A 358 16.26 6.41 8.03
C VAL A 358 15.67 7.25 6.91
N GLY A 359 15.08 6.55 5.92
CA GLY A 359 14.54 7.18 4.72
C GLY A 359 13.29 8.04 4.92
N HIS A 360 12.51 7.82 5.98
CA HIS A 360 11.23 8.48 6.22
C HIS A 360 10.72 8.26 7.64
N THR A 361 9.68 9.00 8.03
CA THR A 361 9.08 8.97 9.38
C THR A 361 8.40 7.65 9.77
N HIS A 362 8.23 6.70 8.84
CA HIS A 362 7.48 5.44 9.06
C HIS A 362 6.01 5.65 9.50
N ASN A 363 5.42 6.80 9.19
CA ASN A 363 4.00 7.06 9.36
C ASN A 363 3.59 8.17 8.38
N LEU A 364 2.69 7.88 7.44
CA LEU A 364 2.34 8.80 6.36
C LEU A 364 1.75 10.13 6.86
N PHE A 365 1.07 10.15 8.00
CA PHE A 365 0.59 11.41 8.59
C PHE A 365 1.75 12.26 9.10
N LEU A 366 2.69 11.66 9.84
CA LEU A 366 3.90 12.36 10.30
C LEU A 366 4.78 12.79 9.12
N GLU A 367 4.84 11.96 8.08
CA GLU A 367 5.55 12.27 6.83
C GLU A 367 4.96 13.49 6.14
N LEU A 368 3.64 13.54 5.96
CA LEU A 368 2.93 14.68 5.41
C LEU A 368 3.10 15.94 6.28
N ALA A 369 3.02 15.78 7.60
CA ALA A 369 3.16 16.89 8.53
C ALA A 369 4.59 17.45 8.54
N PHE A 370 5.59 16.58 8.47
CA PHE A 370 6.98 16.98 8.34
C PHE A 370 7.23 17.69 7.00
N ASN A 371 6.74 17.14 5.90
CA ASN A 371 7.01 17.67 4.57
C ASN A 371 6.25 18.97 4.28
N TYR A 372 4.97 19.06 4.67
CA TYR A 372 4.07 20.13 4.23
C TYR A 372 3.28 20.81 5.36
N GLY A 373 3.48 20.36 6.60
CA GLY A 373 2.82 20.90 7.79
C GLY A 373 1.51 20.20 8.15
N LEU A 374 1.07 20.47 9.38
CA LEU A 374 -0.09 19.84 10.00
C LEU A 374 -1.40 20.17 9.29
N ILE A 375 -1.50 21.33 8.64
CA ILE A 375 -2.70 21.72 7.89
C ILE A 375 -2.91 20.74 6.73
N LEU A 376 -1.91 20.54 5.87
CA LEU A 376 -2.01 19.62 4.75
C LEU A 376 -2.26 18.19 5.25
N ALA A 377 -1.46 17.72 6.20
CA ALA A 377 -1.58 16.38 6.74
C ALA A 377 -2.99 16.10 7.26
N SER A 378 -3.58 17.05 7.99
CA SER A 378 -4.94 16.95 8.50
C SER A 378 -5.98 16.92 7.38
N VAL A 379 -5.88 17.80 6.37
CA VAL A 379 -6.83 17.83 5.24
C VAL A 379 -6.84 16.50 4.50
N ILE A 380 -5.67 15.96 4.16
CA ILE A 380 -5.54 14.67 3.44
C ILE A 380 -6.05 13.52 4.31
N SER A 381 -5.65 13.45 5.58
CA SER A 381 -6.09 12.38 6.49
C SER A 381 -7.58 12.41 6.75
N PHE A 382 -8.17 13.58 7.00
CA PHE A 382 -9.63 13.70 7.17
C PHE A 382 -10.37 13.32 5.90
N PHE A 383 -9.86 13.70 4.72
CA PHE A 383 -10.46 13.30 3.45
C PHE A 383 -10.47 11.77 3.27
N ILE A 384 -9.35 11.10 3.54
CA ILE A 384 -9.25 9.63 3.47
C ILE A 384 -10.20 8.97 4.47
N LEU A 385 -10.20 9.42 5.73
CA LEU A 385 -11.10 8.90 6.77
C LEU A 385 -12.57 9.10 6.40
N PHE A 386 -12.92 10.26 5.85
CA PHE A 386 -14.28 10.55 5.39
C PHE A 386 -14.73 9.56 4.30
N LEU A 387 -13.88 9.28 3.30
CA LEU A 387 -14.20 8.29 2.25
C LEU A 387 -14.40 6.90 2.85
N ILE A 388 -13.51 6.45 3.75
CA ILE A 388 -13.58 5.15 4.40
C ILE A 388 -14.87 5.02 5.22
N ILE A 389 -15.17 6.01 6.06
CA ILE A 389 -16.33 5.99 6.97
C ILE A 389 -17.62 6.06 6.16
N LYS A 390 -17.75 7.02 5.23
CA LYS A 390 -18.96 7.21 4.44
C LYS A 390 -19.26 6.00 3.55
N SER A 391 -18.24 5.42 2.90
CA SER A 391 -18.42 4.21 2.09
C SER A 391 -18.78 2.99 2.95
N PHE A 392 -18.23 2.86 4.16
CA PHE A 392 -18.64 1.81 5.11
C PHE A 392 -20.13 1.88 5.43
N PHE A 393 -20.65 3.07 5.77
CA PHE A 393 -22.07 3.25 6.06
C PHE A 393 -22.95 2.90 4.86
N VAL A 394 -22.56 3.33 3.65
CA VAL A 394 -23.26 2.97 2.41
C VAL A 394 -23.31 1.44 2.23
N ILE A 395 -22.18 0.76 2.38
CA ILE A 395 -22.09 -0.70 2.23
C ILE A 395 -22.91 -1.45 3.29
N ARG A 396 -22.98 -0.92 4.52
CA ARG A 396 -23.62 -1.60 5.65
C ARG A 396 -25.13 -1.41 5.71
N PHE A 397 -25.61 -0.20 5.42
CA PHE A 397 -26.99 0.20 5.64
C PHE A 397 -27.82 0.29 4.36
N ASN A 398 -27.20 0.47 3.19
CA ASN A 398 -27.93 0.58 1.93
C ASN A 398 -28.29 -0.79 1.30
N LYS A 399 -28.45 -1.82 2.15
CA LYS A 399 -28.75 -3.20 1.76
C LYS A 399 -30.06 -3.35 0.97
N LEU A 400 -30.95 -2.38 1.04
CA LEU A 400 -32.28 -2.42 0.43
C LEU A 400 -32.27 -2.33 -1.11
N LYS A 401 -31.15 -1.96 -1.75
CA LYS A 401 -31.06 -1.80 -3.22
C LYS A 401 -30.11 -2.77 -3.94
N ALA A 402 -29.25 -3.50 -3.24
CA ALA A 402 -28.14 -4.24 -3.86
C ALA A 402 -28.18 -5.75 -3.57
N CYS A 403 -27.97 -6.57 -4.62
CA CYS A 403 -27.76 -8.01 -4.47
C CYS A 403 -26.61 -8.32 -3.49
N ASN A 404 -26.75 -9.37 -2.68
CA ASN A 404 -25.75 -9.78 -1.67
C ASN A 404 -24.31 -9.89 -2.24
N SER A 405 -24.15 -10.35 -3.48
CA SER A 405 -22.83 -10.47 -4.14
C SER A 405 -22.18 -9.14 -4.51
N ILE A 406 -22.96 -8.08 -4.70
CA ILE A 406 -22.47 -6.72 -4.97
C ILE A 406 -21.93 -6.12 -3.66
N ASN A 407 -22.72 -6.21 -2.58
CA ASN A 407 -22.30 -5.73 -1.26
C ASN A 407 -21.05 -6.44 -0.75
N ASN A 408 -20.97 -7.76 -0.94
CA ASN A 408 -19.77 -8.53 -0.56
C ASN A 408 -18.52 -8.08 -1.33
N PHE A 409 -18.63 -7.72 -2.60
CA PHE A 409 -17.49 -7.22 -3.36
C PHE A 409 -17.09 -5.80 -2.94
N ASN A 410 -18.06 -4.91 -2.74
CA ASN A 410 -17.77 -3.55 -2.25
C ASN A 410 -17.08 -3.60 -0.87
N ARG A 411 -17.36 -4.60 -0.03
CA ARG A 411 -16.59 -4.86 1.21
C ARG A 411 -15.16 -5.27 0.95
N ALA A 412 -14.91 -6.18 0.01
CA ALA A 412 -13.54 -6.53 -0.36
C ALA A 412 -12.75 -5.31 -0.83
N TRP A 413 -13.38 -4.42 -1.61
CA TRP A 413 -12.79 -3.14 -2.02
C TRP A 413 -12.48 -2.24 -0.82
N TRP A 414 -13.45 -2.09 0.09
CA TRP A 414 -13.28 -1.32 1.32
C TRP A 414 -12.16 -1.89 2.20
N ALA A 415 -12.12 -3.21 2.37
CA ALA A 415 -11.10 -3.95 3.10
C ALA A 415 -9.70 -3.74 2.50
N ALA A 416 -9.56 -3.82 1.17
CA ALA A 416 -8.27 -3.56 0.51
C ALA A 416 -7.79 -2.13 0.78
N THR A 417 -8.72 -1.17 0.78
CA THR A 417 -8.42 0.24 1.04
C THR A 417 -7.99 0.46 2.50
N ILE A 418 -8.73 -0.07 3.48
CA ILE A 418 -8.38 0.13 4.91
C ILE A 418 -7.10 -0.62 5.30
N LEU A 419 -6.82 -1.80 4.74
CA LEU A 419 -5.56 -2.50 4.98
C LEU A 419 -4.38 -1.70 4.42
N LEU A 420 -4.51 -1.16 3.21
CA LEU A 420 -3.50 -0.30 2.62
C LEU A 420 -3.27 0.98 3.44
N VAL A 421 -4.35 1.68 3.81
CA VAL A 421 -4.24 2.91 4.62
C VAL A 421 -3.64 2.61 6.01
N SER A 422 -4.03 1.50 6.64
CA SER A 422 -3.47 1.06 7.92
C SER A 422 -1.98 0.75 7.82
N SER A 423 -1.51 0.17 6.70
CA SER A 423 -0.09 -0.10 6.52
C SER A 423 0.74 1.20 6.45
N GLN A 424 0.15 2.28 5.93
CA GLN A 424 0.78 3.60 5.87
C GLN A 424 0.91 4.29 7.23
N LEU A 425 0.27 3.77 8.29
CA LEU A 425 0.40 4.33 9.65
C LEU A 425 1.62 3.81 10.39
N VAL A 426 2.22 2.71 9.91
CA VAL A 426 3.35 2.03 10.55
C VAL A 426 4.58 1.94 9.65
N ASP A 427 4.46 2.47 8.43
CA ASP A 427 5.53 2.60 7.45
C ASP A 427 5.10 3.57 6.33
N VAL A 428 5.99 3.93 5.40
CA VAL A 428 5.64 4.81 4.26
C VAL A 428 5.89 4.11 2.93
N GLN A 429 5.08 3.09 2.63
CA GLN A 429 5.19 2.40 1.33
C GLN A 429 4.62 3.20 0.15
N TYR A 430 3.89 4.27 0.45
CA TYR A 430 3.28 5.18 -0.53
C TYR A 430 4.27 5.68 -1.61
N TYR A 431 5.55 5.88 -1.26
CA TYR A 431 6.56 6.36 -2.21
C TYR A 431 6.93 5.33 -3.29
N ASP A 432 6.51 4.07 -3.19
CA ASP A 432 6.53 3.18 -4.35
C ASP A 432 5.44 3.62 -5.34
N GLY A 433 5.85 3.94 -6.58
CA GLY A 433 4.94 4.41 -7.63
C GLY A 433 3.78 3.47 -7.92
N ARG A 434 3.94 2.16 -7.74
CA ARG A 434 2.86 1.19 -7.94
C ARG A 434 1.83 1.32 -6.81
N ILE A 435 2.30 1.44 -5.57
CA ILE A 435 1.46 1.54 -4.38
C ILE A 435 0.69 2.86 -4.38
N SER A 436 1.33 3.99 -4.69
CA SER A 436 0.64 5.29 -4.82
C SER A 436 -0.45 5.27 -5.90
N ILE A 437 -0.19 4.73 -7.09
CA ILE A 437 -1.23 4.59 -8.13
C ILE A 437 -2.44 3.79 -7.61
N VAL A 438 -2.20 2.62 -7.01
CA VAL A 438 -3.30 1.79 -6.48
C VAL A 438 -4.01 2.47 -5.31
N PHE A 439 -3.29 3.17 -4.44
CA PHE A 439 -3.83 3.91 -3.32
C PHE A 439 -4.94 4.87 -3.77
N TRP A 440 -4.65 5.69 -4.78
CA TRP A 440 -5.60 6.67 -5.30
C TRP A 440 -6.71 6.05 -6.16
N ILE A 441 -6.44 4.95 -6.86
CA ILE A 441 -7.47 4.15 -7.54
C ILE A 441 -8.47 3.57 -6.53
N LEU A 442 -8.00 3.01 -5.42
CA LEU A 442 -8.85 2.44 -4.38
C LEU A 442 -9.75 3.51 -3.73
N LEU A 443 -9.19 4.68 -3.41
CA LEU A 443 -9.97 5.83 -2.92
C LEU A 443 -11.02 6.28 -3.95
N SER A 444 -10.66 6.32 -5.23
CA SER A 444 -11.59 6.65 -6.32
C SER A 444 -12.75 5.65 -6.40
N GLY A 445 -12.48 4.36 -6.18
CA GLY A 445 -13.51 3.34 -6.06
C GLY A 445 -14.40 3.51 -4.83
N LEU A 446 -13.88 3.96 -3.67
CA LEU A 446 -14.72 4.30 -2.51
C LEU A 446 -15.65 5.47 -2.83
N ARG A 447 -15.16 6.51 -3.51
CA ARG A 447 -15.99 7.62 -4.01
C ARG A 447 -17.10 7.11 -4.93
N ALA A 448 -16.81 6.18 -5.84
CA ALA A 448 -17.83 5.59 -6.72
C ALA A 448 -18.89 4.80 -5.93
N ILE A 449 -18.48 4.01 -4.93
CA ILE A 449 -19.41 3.30 -4.02
C ILE A 449 -20.32 4.28 -3.30
N ILE A 450 -19.78 5.41 -2.82
CA ILE A 450 -20.58 6.45 -2.14
C ILE A 450 -21.61 7.09 -3.09
N LYS A 451 -21.28 7.25 -4.38
CA LYS A 451 -22.20 7.82 -5.36
C LYS A 451 -23.30 6.86 -5.84
N GLU A 452 -23.03 5.55 -5.78
CA GLU A 452 -24.01 4.51 -6.10
C GLU A 452 -25.07 4.32 -5.01
N GLY A 453 -24.71 4.59 -3.75
CA GLY A 453 -25.58 4.47 -2.60
C GLY A 453 -26.46 5.69 -2.40
#